data_AF-A0A382K799-F1
#
_entry.id   AF-A0A382K799-F1
#
_cell.length_a   1.000
_cell.length_b   1.000
_cell.length_c   1.000
_cell.angle_alpha   90.00
_cell.angle_beta   90.00
_cell.angle_gamma   90.00
#
_symmetry.space_group_name_H-M   'P 1'
#
loop_
_entity.id
_entity.type
_entity.pdbx_description
1 polymer ?
#
loop_
_entity_poly.entity_id
_entity_poly.type
_entity_poly.pdbx_seq_one_letter_code
_entity_poly.pdbx_strand_id
1 'polypeptide(L)'
;NYTECYWKMDLHNFFHFCKLRMDDHAQREIQDYAKPMYEMVKPHFPIATEAFEDYSLEGQSFSRMEMDVMKYVFNHFPLMQHSSGFCQNISSYIDYISKSEDLDFGLGKREWKELKEKFK
;
A
#
# COMPACT_ATOMS: atom_id res chain seq x y z
N ASN A 1 -21.58 11.60 29.03
CA ASN A 1 -22.77 10.95 28.43
C ASN A 1 -22.33 10.14 27.25
N TYR A 2 -22.63 8.83 27.24
CA TYR A 2 -22.41 7.95 26.10
C TYR A 2 -23.71 7.81 25.31
N THR A 3 -23.60 7.46 24.03
CA THR A 3 -24.74 7.18 23.16
C THR A 3 -24.64 5.74 22.66
N GLU A 4 -25.79 5.11 22.49
CA GLU A 4 -25.91 3.76 21.95
C GLU A 4 -26.60 3.86 20.58
N CYS A 5 -26.17 3.04 19.64
CA CYS A 5 -26.81 2.97 18.33
C CYS A 5 -26.86 1.52 17.84
N TYR A 6 -27.92 1.22 17.07
CA TYR A 6 -28.00 -0.01 16.30
C TYR A 6 -27.38 0.23 14.94
N TRP A 7 -26.46 -0.64 14.53
CA TRP A 7 -25.79 -0.53 13.25
C TRP A 7 -25.90 -1.83 12.47
N LYS A 8 -26.38 -1.72 11.23
CA LYS A 8 -26.54 -2.83 10.29
C LYS A 8 -25.88 -2.45 8.97
N MET A 9 -25.05 -3.33 8.44
CA MET A 9 -24.43 -3.19 7.12
C MET A 9 -24.13 -4.56 6.51
N ASP A 10 -23.86 -4.57 5.21
CA ASP A 10 -23.31 -5.73 4.51
C ASP A 10 -21.78 -5.84 4.70
N LEU A 11 -21.25 -7.02 4.36
CA LEU A 11 -19.85 -7.36 4.58
C LEU A 11 -18.87 -6.52 3.73
N HIS A 12 -19.27 -6.11 2.52
CA HIS A 12 -18.42 -5.31 1.65
C HIS A 12 -18.19 -3.91 2.22
N ASN A 13 -19.27 -3.25 2.65
CA ASN A 13 -19.20 -1.96 3.32
C ASN A 13 -18.51 -2.05 4.69
N PHE A 14 -18.67 -3.17 5.40
CA PHE A 14 -17.95 -3.42 6.65
C PHE A 14 -16.44 -3.47 6.44
N PHE A 15 -15.96 -4.20 5.44
CA PHE A 15 -14.53 -4.23 5.11
C PHE A 15 -13.99 -2.87 4.68
N HIS A 16 -14.78 -2.08 3.94
CA HIS A 16 -14.39 -0.70 3.65
C HIS A 16 -14.27 0.15 4.93
N PHE A 17 -15.20 0.01 5.88
CA PHE A 17 -15.12 0.66 7.18
C PHE A 17 -13.87 0.22 7.96
N CYS A 18 -13.61 -1.08 8.06
CA CYS A 18 -12.44 -1.64 8.73
C CYS A 18 -11.14 -1.08 8.13
N LYS A 19 -11.03 -1.06 6.80
CA LYS A 19 -9.85 -0.50 6.10
C LYS A 19 -9.55 0.94 6.51
N LEU A 20 -10.58 1.78 6.66
CA LEU A 20 -10.39 3.18 7.01
C LEU A 20 -10.22 3.42 8.51
N ARG A 21 -10.79 2.57 9.37
CA ARG A 21 -10.88 2.82 10.82
C ARG A 21 -9.93 1.99 11.65
N MET A 22 -9.35 0.95 11.10
CA MET A 22 -8.24 0.22 11.72
C MET A 22 -6.87 0.86 11.41
N ASP A 23 -6.82 1.74 10.41
CA ASP A 23 -5.62 2.49 9.99
C ASP A 23 -5.07 3.38 11.11
N ASP A 24 -3.75 3.45 11.23
CA ASP A 24 -3.06 4.21 12.28
C ASP A 24 -3.29 5.73 12.18
N HIS A 25 -3.67 6.25 11.02
CA HIS A 25 -4.06 7.66 10.84
C HIS A 25 -5.46 7.96 11.36
N ALA A 26 -6.29 6.94 11.64
CA ALA A 26 -7.60 7.12 12.24
C ALA A 26 -7.49 7.51 13.73
N GLN A 27 -8.55 8.10 14.28
CA GLN A 27 -8.60 8.43 15.70
C GLN A 27 -8.58 7.15 16.56
N ARG A 28 -7.84 7.15 17.68
CA ARG A 28 -7.66 5.95 18.52
C ARG A 28 -8.99 5.33 18.96
N GLU A 29 -9.95 6.16 19.38
CA GLU A 29 -11.23 5.70 19.90
C GLU A 29 -12.00 4.88 18.85
N ILE A 30 -11.97 5.27 17.56
CA ILE A 30 -12.66 4.51 16.51
C ILE A 30 -11.89 3.25 16.11
N GLN A 31 -10.55 3.24 16.22
CA GLN A 31 -9.76 2.03 16.05
C GLN A 31 -10.10 0.98 17.12
N ASP A 32 -10.27 1.43 18.37
CA ASP A 32 -10.60 0.58 19.51
C ASP A 32 -11.98 -0.08 19.37
N TYR A 33 -12.89 0.48 18.57
CA TYR A 33 -14.12 -0.18 18.14
C TYR A 33 -13.92 -1.07 16.91
N ALA A 34 -13.24 -0.57 15.88
CA ALA A 34 -13.12 -1.27 14.59
C ALA A 34 -12.32 -2.57 14.69
N LYS A 35 -11.24 -2.60 15.47
CA LYS A 35 -10.38 -3.80 15.63
C LYS A 35 -11.14 -4.97 16.26
N PRO A 36 -11.79 -4.85 17.44
CA PRO A 36 -12.59 -5.93 18.00
C PRO A 36 -13.77 -6.34 17.12
N MET A 37 -14.43 -5.38 16.44
CA MET A 37 -15.51 -5.70 15.49
C MET A 37 -15.01 -6.60 14.36
N TYR A 38 -13.85 -6.30 13.79
CA TYR A 38 -13.23 -7.11 12.76
C TYR A 38 -12.91 -8.52 13.25
N GLU A 39 -12.30 -8.65 14.44
CA GLU A 39 -11.99 -9.94 15.05
C GLU A 39 -13.24 -10.78 15.34
N MET A 40 -14.38 -10.16 15.65
CA MET A 40 -15.65 -10.87 15.80
C MET A 40 -16.18 -11.39 14.46
N VAL A 41 -15.98 -10.66 13.36
CA VAL A 41 -16.47 -11.03 12.02
C VAL A 41 -15.57 -12.08 11.35
N LYS A 42 -14.25 -12.03 11.58
CA LYS A 42 -13.25 -12.91 11.00
C LYS A 42 -13.56 -14.42 11.05
N PRO A 43 -13.94 -15.02 12.20
CA PRO A 43 -14.24 -16.45 12.26
C PRO A 43 -15.52 -16.84 11.52
N HIS A 44 -16.43 -15.89 11.24
CA HIS A 44 -17.69 -16.18 10.55
C HIS A 44 -17.56 -16.16 9.02
N PHE A 45 -16.61 -15.39 8.48
CA PHE A 45 -16.41 -15.21 7.04
C PHE A 45 -14.94 -15.35 6.63
N PRO A 46 -14.27 -16.47 6.96
CA PRO A 46 -12.81 -16.60 6.86
C PRO A 46 -12.25 -16.36 5.46
N ILE A 47 -12.92 -16.86 4.42
CA ILE A 47 -12.49 -16.69 3.01
C ILE A 47 -12.58 -15.21 2.59
N ALA A 48 -13.63 -14.53 3.03
CA ALA A 48 -13.83 -13.13 2.67
C ALA A 48 -12.87 -12.22 3.44
N THR A 49 -12.56 -12.54 4.70
CA THR A 49 -11.56 -11.83 5.50
C THR A 49 -10.14 -12.05 5.00
N GLU A 50 -9.78 -13.26 4.58
CA GLU A 50 -8.47 -13.55 3.96
C GLU A 50 -8.28 -12.71 2.69
N ALA A 51 -9.26 -12.73 1.78
CA ALA A 51 -9.21 -11.89 0.58
C ALA A 51 -9.17 -10.38 0.90
N PHE A 52 -9.84 -9.95 1.97
CA PHE A 52 -9.77 -8.57 2.43
C PHE A 52 -8.37 -8.21 2.94
N GLU A 53 -7.76 -9.06 3.75
CA GLU A 53 -6.39 -8.88 4.27
C GLU A 53 -5.40 -8.77 3.12
N ASP A 54 -5.38 -9.76 2.22
CA ASP A 54 -4.39 -9.86 1.14
C ASP A 54 -4.49 -8.73 0.12
N TYR A 55 -5.70 -8.45 -0.38
CA TYR A 55 -5.87 -7.57 -1.54
C TYR A 55 -6.24 -6.13 -1.15
N SER A 56 -6.84 -5.93 0.03
CA SER A 56 -7.38 -4.62 0.41
C SER A 56 -6.65 -3.98 1.57
N LEU A 57 -6.37 -4.71 2.65
CA LEU A 57 -5.76 -4.16 3.87
C LEU A 57 -4.24 -4.05 3.71
N GLU A 58 -3.57 -5.12 3.30
CA GLU A 58 -2.12 -5.19 3.11
C GLU A 58 -1.70 -4.86 1.66
N GLY A 59 -2.66 -4.84 0.74
CA GLY A 59 -2.43 -4.49 -0.66
C GLY A 59 -2.05 -3.02 -0.86
N GLN A 60 -1.04 -2.78 -1.70
CA GLN A 60 -0.64 -1.44 -2.13
C GLN A 60 -1.01 -1.17 -3.59
N SER A 61 -1.60 0.00 -3.85
CA SER A 61 -1.92 0.45 -5.20
C SER A 61 -0.80 1.30 -5.79
N PHE A 62 -0.45 1.02 -7.05
CA PHE A 62 0.50 1.81 -7.82
C PHE A 62 -0.22 2.65 -8.89
N SER A 63 0.22 3.90 -9.06
CA SER A 63 -0.23 4.77 -10.12
C SER A 63 0.31 4.29 -11.47
N ARG A 64 -0.30 4.76 -12.57
CA ARG A 64 0.16 4.44 -13.92
C ARG A 64 1.66 4.72 -14.11
N MET A 65 2.11 5.87 -13.63
CA MET A 65 3.49 6.32 -13.80
C MET A 65 4.46 5.52 -12.92
N GLU A 66 4.06 5.18 -11.70
CA GLU A 66 4.83 4.28 -10.83
C GLU A 66 4.98 2.88 -11.46
N MET A 67 3.95 2.39 -12.14
CA MET A 67 4.03 1.13 -12.89
C MET A 67 4.99 1.21 -14.07
N ASP A 68 5.07 2.35 -14.77
CA ASP A 68 6.01 2.55 -15.88
C ASP A 68 7.46 2.57 -15.36
N VAL A 69 7.71 3.20 -14.22
CA VAL A 69 8.99 3.11 -13.50
C VAL A 69 9.31 1.66 -13.14
N MET A 70 8.37 0.92 -12.57
CA MET A 70 8.60 -0.48 -12.21
C MET A 70 8.97 -1.35 -13.42
N LYS A 71 8.25 -1.22 -14.53
CA LYS A 71 8.60 -1.94 -15.78
C LYS A 71 10.00 -1.60 -16.25
N TYR A 72 10.37 -0.32 -16.21
CA TYR A 72 11.73 0.11 -16.58
C TYR A 72 12.77 -0.51 -15.65
N VAL A 73 12.55 -0.44 -14.34
CA VAL A 73 13.43 -1.02 -13.33
C VAL A 73 13.61 -2.53 -13.55
N PHE A 74 12.52 -3.29 -13.74
CA PHE A 74 12.62 -4.74 -13.93
C PHE A 74 13.42 -5.12 -15.19
N ASN A 75 13.31 -4.34 -16.27
CA ASN A 75 14.03 -4.63 -17.52
C ASN A 75 15.52 -4.25 -17.46
N HIS A 76 15.89 -3.21 -16.70
CA HIS A 76 17.24 -2.64 -16.75
C HIS A 76 18.08 -2.93 -15.50
N PHE A 77 17.45 -3.17 -14.34
CA PHE A 77 18.16 -3.46 -13.09
C PHE A 77 19.05 -4.71 -13.18
N PRO A 78 18.61 -5.86 -13.75
CA PRO A 78 19.47 -7.05 -13.88
C PRO A 78 20.71 -6.78 -14.73
N LEU A 79 20.56 -6.01 -15.81
CA LEU A 79 21.67 -5.66 -16.71
C LEU A 79 22.73 -4.79 -16.01
N MET A 80 22.28 -3.88 -15.14
CA MET A 80 23.14 -2.99 -14.37
C MET A 80 23.93 -3.74 -13.28
N GLN A 81 23.34 -4.77 -12.68
CA GLN A 81 24.00 -5.54 -11.61
C GLN A 81 25.23 -6.31 -12.11
N HIS A 82 25.21 -6.80 -13.35
CA HIS A 82 26.31 -7.58 -13.95
C HIS A 82 27.52 -6.73 -14.37
N SER A 83 27.34 -5.43 -14.61
CA SER A 83 28.38 -4.61 -15.24
C SER A 83 29.30 -3.87 -14.26
N SER A 84 28.88 -3.56 -13.04
CA SER A 84 29.66 -2.62 -12.21
C SER A 84 29.48 -2.69 -10.69
N GLY A 85 28.58 -3.52 -10.13
CA GLY A 85 28.34 -3.56 -8.68
C GLY A 85 27.88 -2.23 -8.05
N PHE A 86 27.55 -1.24 -8.90
CA PHE A 86 27.27 0.16 -8.52
C PHE A 86 25.87 0.31 -7.89
N CYS A 87 24.93 -0.55 -8.24
CA CYS A 87 23.60 -0.62 -7.64
C CYS A 87 23.43 -2.00 -6.98
N GLN A 88 23.54 -2.03 -5.65
CA GLN A 88 23.42 -3.26 -4.87
C GLN A 88 21.95 -3.69 -4.68
N ASN A 89 21.01 -2.75 -4.77
CA ASN A 89 19.58 -2.99 -4.54
C ASN A 89 18.68 -2.12 -5.42
N ILE A 90 17.42 -2.55 -5.58
CA ILE A 90 16.41 -1.89 -6.41
C ILE A 90 16.17 -0.45 -5.94
N SER A 91 16.14 -0.21 -4.63
CA SER A 91 15.91 1.14 -4.07
C SER A 91 16.99 2.14 -4.50
N SER A 92 18.26 1.73 -4.49
CA SER A 92 19.39 2.56 -4.95
C SER A 92 19.33 2.85 -6.44
N TYR A 93 18.78 1.90 -7.22
CA TYR A 93 18.58 2.09 -8.65
C TYR A 93 17.43 3.06 -8.95
N ILE A 94 16.33 2.97 -8.19
CA ILE A 94 15.24 3.95 -8.24
C ILE A 94 15.75 5.35 -7.89
N ASP A 95 16.64 5.47 -6.90
CA ASP A 95 17.28 6.75 -6.56
C ASP A 95 18.11 7.32 -7.72
N TYR A 96 18.86 6.47 -8.41
CA TYR A 96 19.63 6.88 -9.59
C TYR A 96 18.72 7.37 -10.72
N ILE A 97 17.67 6.61 -11.05
CA ILE A 97 16.70 6.97 -12.10
C ILE A 97 15.98 8.28 -11.75
N SER A 98 15.66 8.51 -10.47
CA SER A 98 15.00 9.76 -10.06
C SER A 98 15.85 11.02 -10.28
N LYS A 99 17.16 10.85 -10.50
CA LYS A 99 18.13 11.94 -10.70
C LYS A 99 18.66 12.03 -12.13
N SER A 100 18.39 11.04 -12.98
CA SER A 100 18.86 11.04 -14.37
C SER A 100 18.04 12.04 -15.19
N GLU A 101 18.72 12.89 -15.96
CA GLU A 101 18.06 13.86 -16.85
C GLU A 101 17.51 13.22 -18.13
N ASP A 102 18.02 12.03 -18.48
CA ASP A 102 17.68 11.32 -19.73
C ASP A 102 16.35 10.54 -19.66
N LEU A 103 15.80 10.34 -18.47
CA LEU A 103 14.60 9.53 -18.25
C LEU A 103 13.49 10.37 -17.63
N ASP A 104 12.42 10.59 -18.40
CA ASP A 104 11.21 11.26 -17.92
C ASP A 104 10.06 10.26 -17.77
N PHE A 105 9.68 10.00 -16.52
CA PHE A 105 8.49 9.21 -16.17
C PHE A 105 7.29 10.09 -15.81
N GLY A 106 7.45 11.42 -15.86
CA GLY A 106 6.48 12.42 -15.45
C GLY A 106 6.29 12.57 -13.94
N LEU A 107 6.99 11.77 -13.11
CA LEU A 107 6.81 11.81 -11.65
C LEU A 107 7.39 13.10 -11.05
N GLY A 108 6.58 13.78 -10.24
CA GLY A 108 7.03 14.89 -9.41
C GLY A 108 7.87 14.43 -8.22
N LYS A 109 8.55 15.37 -7.54
CA LYS A 109 9.36 15.10 -6.34
C LYS A 109 8.59 14.37 -5.22
N ARG A 110 7.30 14.68 -5.07
CA ARG A 110 6.41 14.05 -4.09
C ARG A 110 6.10 12.60 -4.47
N GLU A 111 5.76 12.34 -5.73
CA GLU A 111 5.41 11.01 -6.22
C GLU A 111 6.61 10.06 -6.16
N TRP A 112 7.82 10.57 -6.46
CA TRP A 112 9.05 9.81 -6.25
C TRP A 112 9.29 9.42 -4.78
N LYS A 113 8.86 10.27 -3.84
CA LYS A 113 8.96 9.97 -2.42
C LYS A 113 7.91 8.92 -2.01
N GLU A 114 6.66 9.09 -2.45
CA GLU A 114 5.57 8.13 -2.21
C GLU A 114 5.93 6.75 -2.76
N LEU A 115 6.44 6.66 -4.00
CA LEU A 115 6.90 5.40 -4.58
C LEU A 115 7.94 4.70 -3.72
N LYS A 116 8.91 5.45 -3.17
CA LYS A 116 9.95 4.89 -2.30
C LYS A 116 9.40 4.42 -0.96
N GLU A 117 8.40 5.12 -0.41
CA GLU A 117 7.73 4.70 0.82
C GLU A 117 6.97 3.38 0.63
N LYS A 118 6.42 3.11 -0.57
CA LYS A 118 5.77 1.84 -0.89
C LYS A 118 6.70 0.62 -0.89
N PHE A 119 8.00 0.83 -1.07
CA PHE A 119 9.03 -0.24 -1.06
C PHE A 119 9.72 -0.43 0.29
N LYS A 120 9.40 0.39 1.30
CA LYS A 120 9.89 0.22 2.67
C LYS A 120 9.00 -0.75 3.42
#